data_AF-A0A7X8YU87-F1
#
_entry.id   AF-A0A7X8YU87-F1
#
_cell.length_a   1.000
_cell.length_b   1.000
_cell.length_c   1.000
_cell.angle_alpha   90.00
_cell.angle_beta   90.00
_cell.angle_gamma   90.00
#
_symmetry.space_group_name_H-M   'P 1'
#
loop_
_entity.id
_entity.type
_entity.pdbx_description
1 polymer ?
#
loop_
_entity_poly.entity_id
_entity_poly.type
_entity_poly.pdbx_seq_one_letter_code
_entity_poly.pdbx_strand_id
1 'polypeptide(L)'
;MIHPMAPAGRQLLDRILDRPDLARAIRSLEPRVLNQLIRRCGLEDSGEVIALASSGQLMHLFDEDLWQSARAGEEERFDAERFGLWLEVLAGMGPHVAAEKIAGMDLDFVTGAFSRHVLVLDEAWTALRMMAFSDGSDVDPSEWERAEWAEKALEGSLRHEFSGYTVVSKSDAFWDAVLLVLLELEDGYPGFFGKLMEGCARIDAGQIDGDDGLYELLTEGERVMSDIAADREARRAREGYVDPVGAAAFLASARQWKPGRPGSARDAFADTVRENYVRSLKDRAGRGAGRGEGAPEFRGTASTGEFIAGIAQIRAVERFVASLPHLLL
;
A
#
# COMPACT_ATOMS: atom_id res chain seq x y z
N MET A 1 41.41 -13.41 -23.48
CA MET A 1 40.06 -12.96 -23.87
C MET A 1 39.09 -13.52 -22.84
N ILE A 2 38.69 -12.70 -21.88
CA ILE A 2 37.72 -13.08 -20.84
C ILE A 2 36.36 -12.66 -21.39
N HIS A 3 35.55 -13.61 -21.84
CA HIS A 3 34.14 -13.33 -22.11
C HIS A 3 33.48 -12.95 -20.77
N PRO A 4 32.80 -11.80 -20.66
CA PRO A 4 31.99 -11.55 -19.48
C PRO A 4 30.85 -12.58 -19.49
N MET A 5 30.82 -13.44 -18.47
CA MET A 5 29.67 -14.31 -18.25
C MET A 5 28.48 -13.42 -17.90
N ALA A 6 27.51 -13.28 -18.82
CA ALA A 6 26.22 -12.72 -18.48
C ALA A 6 25.65 -13.49 -17.26
N PRO A 7 25.04 -12.79 -16.28
CA PRO A 7 24.51 -13.43 -15.08
C PRO A 7 23.54 -14.55 -15.47
N ALA A 8 23.60 -15.68 -14.77
CA ALA A 8 22.86 -16.89 -15.14
C ALA A 8 21.33 -16.69 -15.28
N GLY A 9 20.78 -15.63 -14.65
CA GLY A 9 19.38 -15.22 -14.81
C GLY A 9 19.06 -14.68 -16.21
N ARG A 10 19.95 -13.89 -16.82
CA ARG A 10 19.76 -13.33 -18.17
C ARG A 10 19.79 -14.41 -19.25
N GLN A 11 20.70 -15.39 -19.11
CA GLN A 11 20.74 -16.56 -20.00
C GLN A 11 19.51 -17.47 -19.89
N LEU A 12 18.83 -17.47 -18.74
CA LEU A 12 17.58 -18.20 -18.55
C LEU A 12 16.42 -17.44 -19.22
N LEU A 13 16.37 -16.12 -19.07
CA LEU A 13 15.39 -15.25 -19.73
C LEU A 13 15.52 -15.31 -21.25
N ASP A 14 16.72 -15.17 -21.81
CA ASP A 14 16.95 -15.23 -23.27
C ASP A 14 16.41 -16.54 -23.89
N ARG A 15 16.65 -17.69 -23.23
CA ARG A 15 16.12 -18.99 -23.69
C ARG A 15 14.61 -19.13 -23.56
N ILE A 16 14.01 -18.43 -22.60
CA ILE A 16 12.57 -18.43 -22.37
C ILE A 16 11.91 -17.54 -23.44
N LEU A 17 12.49 -16.37 -23.75
CA LEU A 17 12.07 -15.38 -24.75
C LEU A 17 12.09 -15.92 -26.19
N ASP A 18 13.00 -16.84 -26.50
CA ASP A 18 13.07 -17.50 -27.82
C ASP A 18 11.93 -18.50 -28.11
N ARG A 19 10.97 -18.71 -27.19
CA ARG A 19 9.86 -19.65 -27.40
C ARG A 19 8.61 -18.98 -28.00
N PRO A 20 8.04 -19.54 -29.09
CA PRO A 20 6.90 -18.95 -29.80
C PRO A 20 5.59 -18.93 -28.99
N ASP A 21 5.52 -19.67 -27.88
CA ASP A 21 4.36 -19.74 -26.97
C ASP A 21 4.60 -19.03 -25.63
N LEU A 22 5.69 -18.27 -25.48
CA LEU A 22 6.10 -17.72 -24.20
C LEU A 22 5.03 -16.86 -23.53
N ALA A 23 4.40 -15.95 -24.28
CA ALA A 23 3.38 -15.07 -23.74
C ALA A 23 2.19 -15.86 -23.16
N ARG A 24 1.90 -17.04 -23.70
CA ARG A 24 0.88 -17.95 -23.16
C ARG A 24 1.42 -18.67 -21.92
N ALA A 25 2.66 -19.16 -21.98
CA ALA A 25 3.30 -19.83 -20.86
C ALA A 25 3.37 -18.92 -19.61
N ILE A 26 3.88 -17.70 -19.73
CA ILE A 26 3.97 -16.72 -18.62
C ILE A 26 2.60 -16.40 -18.05
N ARG A 27 1.60 -16.13 -18.90
CA ARG A 27 0.23 -15.84 -18.45
C ARG A 27 -0.46 -17.02 -17.78
N SER A 28 0.01 -18.24 -18.03
CA SER A 28 -0.49 -19.45 -17.36
C SER A 28 0.29 -19.84 -16.10
N LEU A 29 1.42 -19.17 -15.81
CA LEU A 29 2.18 -19.45 -14.60
C LEU A 29 1.39 -19.05 -13.36
N GLU A 30 1.45 -19.92 -12.35
CA GLU A 30 0.99 -19.60 -11.00
C GLU A 30 1.74 -18.36 -10.49
N PRO A 31 1.07 -17.39 -9.85
CA PRO A 31 1.70 -16.17 -9.35
C PRO A 31 2.94 -16.41 -8.47
N ARG A 32 2.93 -17.45 -7.64
CA ARG A 32 4.07 -17.83 -6.79
C ARG A 32 5.31 -18.22 -7.60
N VAL A 33 5.12 -18.97 -8.69
CA VAL A 33 6.21 -19.39 -9.58
C VAL A 33 6.77 -18.18 -10.33
N LEU A 34 5.88 -17.29 -10.78
CA LEU A 34 6.29 -16.02 -11.41
C LEU A 34 7.10 -15.15 -10.45
N ASN A 35 6.67 -15.04 -9.18
CA ASN A 35 7.42 -14.30 -8.16
C ASN A 35 8.81 -14.89 -7.93
N GLN A 36 8.92 -16.22 -7.80
CA GLN A 36 10.21 -16.89 -7.63
C GLN A 36 11.15 -16.66 -8.82
N LEU A 37 10.62 -16.64 -10.05
CA LEU A 37 11.39 -16.32 -11.25
C LEU A 37 11.94 -14.89 -11.17
N ILE A 38 11.08 -13.91 -10.87
CA ILE A 38 11.47 -12.49 -10.77
C ILE A 38 12.51 -12.28 -9.66
N ARG A 39 12.32 -12.89 -8.48
CA ARG A 39 13.30 -12.80 -7.38
C ARG A 39 14.65 -13.44 -7.73
N ARG A 40 14.65 -14.48 -8.57
CA ARG A 40 15.89 -15.14 -9.02
C ARG A 40 16.62 -14.35 -10.10
N CYS A 41 15.89 -13.73 -11.02
CA CYS A 41 16.47 -12.95 -12.10
C CYS A 41 16.82 -11.52 -11.68
N GLY A 42 16.13 -10.98 -10.67
CA GLY A 42 16.16 -9.55 -10.33
C GLY A 42 14.98 -8.83 -11.00
N LEU A 43 14.40 -7.85 -10.31
CA LEU A 43 13.24 -7.09 -10.81
C LEU A 43 13.58 -6.32 -12.09
N GLU A 44 14.70 -5.58 -12.08
CA GLU A 44 15.18 -4.78 -13.21
C GLU A 44 15.45 -5.63 -14.47
N ASP A 45 15.96 -6.85 -14.28
CA ASP A 45 16.22 -7.79 -15.37
C ASP A 45 14.96 -8.53 -15.84
N SER A 46 13.81 -8.37 -15.17
CA SER A 46 12.58 -9.13 -15.45
C SER A 46 11.54 -8.36 -16.29
N GLY A 47 11.89 -7.18 -16.84
CA GLY A 47 10.95 -6.30 -17.54
C GLY A 47 10.12 -6.98 -18.63
N GLU A 48 10.74 -7.80 -19.48
CA GLU A 48 10.02 -8.51 -20.56
C GLU A 48 9.01 -9.55 -20.03
N VAL A 49 9.34 -10.22 -18.93
CA VAL A 49 8.42 -11.16 -18.26
C VAL A 49 7.25 -10.41 -17.63
N ILE A 50 7.53 -9.27 -17.02
CA ILE A 50 6.53 -8.40 -16.37
C ILE A 50 5.57 -7.80 -17.39
N ALA A 51 6.07 -7.38 -18.56
CA ALA A 51 5.23 -6.85 -19.64
C ALA A 51 4.19 -7.89 -20.13
N LEU A 52 4.57 -9.17 -20.14
CA LEU A 52 3.70 -10.28 -20.55
C LEU A 52 2.72 -10.74 -19.46
N ALA A 53 2.95 -10.37 -18.20
CA ALA A 53 2.05 -10.69 -17.09
C ALA A 53 0.73 -9.93 -17.21
N SER A 54 -0.37 -10.55 -16.77
CA SER A 54 -1.65 -9.85 -16.62
C SER A 54 -1.63 -8.93 -15.40
N SER A 55 -2.47 -7.87 -15.37
CA SER A 55 -2.60 -7.00 -14.19
C SER A 55 -2.99 -7.78 -12.93
N GLY A 56 -3.82 -8.83 -13.06
CA GLY A 56 -4.13 -9.72 -11.95
C GLY A 56 -2.90 -10.46 -11.42
N GLN A 57 -2.04 -11.01 -12.29
CA GLN A 57 -0.78 -11.63 -11.87
C GLN A 57 0.14 -10.60 -11.20
N LEU A 58 0.24 -9.37 -11.73
CA LEU A 58 1.01 -8.30 -11.11
C LEU A 58 0.47 -7.94 -9.72
N MET A 59 -0.85 -7.92 -9.54
CA MET A 59 -1.46 -7.68 -8.23
C MET A 59 -1.03 -8.72 -7.19
N HIS A 60 -0.98 -10.01 -7.58
CA HIS A 60 -0.46 -11.06 -6.69
C HIS A 60 1.04 -10.90 -6.41
N LEU A 61 1.83 -10.43 -7.37
CA LEU A 61 3.24 -10.11 -7.14
C LEU A 61 3.36 -8.95 -6.15
N PHE A 62 2.53 -7.93 -6.28
CA PHE A 62 2.50 -6.77 -5.41
C PHE A 62 2.09 -7.13 -3.98
N ASP A 63 1.14 -8.04 -3.81
CA ASP A 63 0.77 -8.58 -2.50
C ASP A 63 1.97 -9.24 -1.79
N GLU A 64 2.98 -9.75 -2.50
CA GLU A 64 4.15 -10.37 -1.87
C GLU A 64 5.37 -9.44 -1.80
N ASP A 65 5.59 -8.58 -2.81
CA ASP A 65 6.84 -7.83 -2.97
C ASP A 65 6.77 -6.40 -2.40
N LEU A 66 5.58 -5.78 -2.34
CA LEU A 66 5.42 -4.40 -1.86
C LEU A 66 5.17 -4.29 -0.36
N TRP A 67 5.28 -5.39 0.39
CA TRP A 67 4.91 -5.44 1.80
C TRP A 67 6.07 -5.96 2.63
N GLN A 68 6.53 -5.15 3.57
CA GLN A 68 7.70 -5.46 4.39
C GLN A 68 7.42 -5.31 5.87
N SER A 69 7.96 -6.23 6.67
CA SER A 69 7.98 -6.15 8.12
C SER A 69 9.41 -5.99 8.62
N ALA A 70 9.64 -5.14 9.62
CA ALA A 70 10.98 -4.99 10.22
C ALA A 70 11.45 -6.29 10.91
N ARG A 71 10.51 -7.09 11.43
CA ARG A 71 10.77 -8.40 12.03
C ARG A 71 9.68 -9.40 11.68
N ALA A 72 10.06 -10.67 11.60
CA ALA A 72 9.12 -11.76 11.38
C ALA A 72 8.01 -11.76 12.45
N GLY A 73 6.75 -11.79 12.00
CA GLY A 73 5.56 -11.76 12.86
C GLY A 73 5.07 -10.36 13.24
N GLU A 74 5.77 -9.32 12.80
CA GLU A 74 5.24 -7.96 12.83
C GLU A 74 4.32 -7.71 11.63
N GLU A 75 3.50 -6.68 11.74
CA GLU A 75 2.65 -6.24 10.63
C GLU A 75 3.50 -5.77 9.46
N GLU A 76 3.13 -6.23 8.27
CA GLU A 76 3.77 -5.79 7.03
C GLU A 76 3.20 -4.42 6.65
N ARG A 77 4.08 -3.50 6.27
CA ARG A 77 3.72 -2.17 5.78
C ARG A 77 4.03 -2.07 4.30
N PHE A 78 3.25 -1.26 3.60
CA PHE A 78 3.48 -0.95 2.20
C PHE A 78 4.82 -0.23 2.02
N ASP A 79 5.64 -0.74 1.11
CA ASP A 79 6.92 -0.17 0.70
C ASP A 79 6.71 0.65 -0.58
N ALA A 80 6.62 1.97 -0.41
CA ALA A 80 6.45 2.90 -1.51
C ALA A 80 7.70 2.99 -2.40
N GLU A 81 8.92 2.92 -1.84
CA GLU A 81 10.13 2.93 -2.67
C GLU A 81 10.18 1.72 -3.59
N ARG A 82 9.76 0.55 -3.08
CA ARG A 82 9.63 -0.65 -3.89
C ARG A 82 8.60 -0.50 -5.00
N PHE A 83 7.46 0.14 -4.73
CA PHE A 83 6.46 0.44 -5.77
C PHE A 83 7.01 1.41 -6.84
N GLY A 84 7.75 2.43 -6.44
CA GLY A 84 8.44 3.34 -7.37
C GLY A 84 9.38 2.61 -8.33
N LEU A 85 10.17 1.65 -7.83
CA LEU A 85 11.02 0.80 -8.67
C LEU A 85 10.21 -0.07 -9.65
N TRP A 86 9.05 -0.58 -9.22
CA TRP A 86 8.15 -1.28 -10.14
C TRP A 86 7.62 -0.39 -11.25
N LEU A 87 7.31 0.88 -10.95
CA LEU A 87 6.92 1.85 -11.97
C LEU A 87 8.06 2.13 -12.95
N GLU A 88 9.30 2.27 -12.48
CA GLU A 88 10.48 2.44 -13.36
C GLU A 88 10.65 1.27 -14.33
N VAL A 89 10.57 0.04 -13.82
CA VAL A 89 10.71 -1.16 -14.68
C VAL A 89 9.56 -1.25 -15.68
N LEU A 90 8.32 -0.99 -15.26
CA LEU A 90 7.16 -1.00 -16.15
C LEU A 90 7.26 0.10 -17.22
N ALA A 91 7.58 1.33 -16.82
CA ALA A 91 7.73 2.46 -17.74
C ALA A 91 8.91 2.26 -18.70
N GLY A 92 10.00 1.62 -18.24
CA GLY A 92 11.14 1.23 -19.06
C GLY A 92 10.79 0.24 -20.17
N MET A 93 9.72 -0.55 -20.02
CA MET A 93 9.18 -1.40 -21.09
C MET A 93 8.28 -0.65 -22.08
N GLY A 94 7.85 0.55 -21.72
CA GLY A 94 6.90 1.36 -22.47
C GLY A 94 5.90 2.03 -21.52
N PRO A 95 5.82 3.37 -21.49
CA PRO A 95 4.86 4.08 -20.63
C PRO A 95 3.40 3.63 -20.83
N HIS A 96 2.97 3.41 -22.07
CA HIS A 96 1.64 2.86 -22.40
C HIS A 96 1.39 1.47 -21.80
N VAL A 97 2.42 0.60 -21.71
CA VAL A 97 2.30 -0.72 -21.08
C VAL A 97 2.09 -0.55 -19.59
N ALA A 98 2.87 0.32 -18.95
CA ALA A 98 2.72 0.62 -17.54
C ALA A 98 1.31 1.15 -17.23
N ALA A 99 0.81 2.12 -18.02
CA ALA A 99 -0.54 2.65 -17.89
C ALA A 99 -1.62 1.58 -18.07
N GLU A 100 -1.50 0.71 -19.09
CA GLU A 100 -2.41 -0.44 -19.27
C GLU A 100 -2.45 -1.34 -18.03
N LYS A 101 -1.26 -1.70 -17.49
CA LYS A 101 -1.19 -2.55 -16.30
C LYS A 101 -1.84 -1.90 -15.10
N ILE A 102 -1.50 -0.64 -14.83
CA ILE A 102 -2.00 0.14 -13.70
C ILE A 102 -3.50 0.38 -13.79
N ALA A 103 -4.03 0.77 -14.96
CA ALA A 103 -5.46 0.96 -15.17
C ALA A 103 -6.26 -0.35 -15.04
N GLY A 104 -5.61 -1.50 -15.24
CA GLY A 104 -6.18 -2.82 -15.02
C GLY A 104 -6.17 -3.30 -13.56
N MET A 105 -5.65 -2.49 -12.62
CA MET A 105 -5.62 -2.81 -11.19
C MET A 105 -6.79 -2.18 -10.44
N ASP A 106 -6.94 -2.55 -9.17
CA ASP A 106 -7.91 -1.93 -8.27
C ASP A 106 -7.56 -0.45 -8.04
N LEU A 107 -8.57 0.41 -8.19
CA LEU A 107 -8.38 1.86 -8.12
C LEU A 107 -7.94 2.32 -6.73
N ASP A 108 -8.45 1.72 -5.66
CA ASP A 108 -8.10 2.11 -4.30
C ASP A 108 -6.64 1.78 -4.01
N PHE A 109 -6.18 0.59 -4.45
CA PHE A 109 -4.75 0.24 -4.40
C PHE A 109 -3.88 1.25 -5.14
N VAL A 110 -4.21 1.57 -6.39
CA VAL A 110 -3.42 2.51 -7.21
C VAL A 110 -3.43 3.90 -6.58
N THR A 111 -4.58 4.36 -6.08
CA THR A 111 -4.71 5.66 -5.39
C THR A 111 -3.85 5.72 -4.14
N GLY A 112 -3.90 4.69 -3.29
CA GLY A 112 -3.08 4.61 -2.10
C GLY A 112 -1.59 4.60 -2.44
N ALA A 113 -1.19 3.81 -3.44
CA ALA A 113 0.20 3.71 -3.87
C ALA A 113 0.73 5.03 -4.45
N PHE A 114 0.02 5.67 -5.39
CA PHE A 114 0.42 6.95 -5.97
C PHE A 114 0.42 8.08 -4.92
N SER A 115 -0.51 8.07 -3.95
CA SER A 115 -0.53 9.08 -2.88
C SER A 115 0.76 9.09 -2.03
N ARG A 116 1.55 8.02 -2.06
CA ARG A 116 2.87 7.95 -1.39
C ARG A 116 3.98 8.61 -2.18
N HIS A 117 3.80 8.81 -3.49
CA HIS A 117 4.78 9.43 -4.37
C HIS A 117 4.45 10.88 -4.73
N VAL A 118 3.16 11.22 -4.81
CA VAL A 118 2.73 12.54 -5.26
C VAL A 118 1.79 13.22 -4.28
N LEU A 119 1.85 14.54 -4.29
CA LEU A 119 0.87 15.47 -3.76
C LEU A 119 0.03 15.97 -4.95
N VAL A 120 -1.29 15.91 -4.85
CA VAL A 120 -2.20 16.37 -5.90
C VAL A 120 -3.00 17.58 -5.42
N LEU A 121 -2.79 18.70 -6.11
CA LEU A 121 -3.52 19.94 -5.90
C LEU A 121 -4.57 20.07 -7.00
N ASP A 122 -5.83 20.22 -6.64
CA ASP A 122 -6.93 20.38 -7.59
C ASP A 122 -7.13 21.85 -8.02
N GLU A 123 -8.20 22.09 -8.79
CA GLU A 123 -8.58 23.43 -9.23
C GLU A 123 -8.92 24.35 -8.04
N ALA A 124 -9.50 23.82 -6.95
CA ALA A 124 -9.83 24.61 -5.77
C ALA A 124 -8.56 25.15 -5.10
N TRP A 125 -7.53 24.32 -4.98
CA TRP A 125 -6.22 24.75 -4.51
C TRP A 125 -5.59 25.80 -5.41
N THR A 126 -5.70 25.62 -6.72
CA THR A 126 -5.17 26.57 -7.70
C THR A 126 -5.87 27.94 -7.58
N ALA A 127 -7.19 27.94 -7.44
CA ALA A 127 -7.99 29.15 -7.24
C ALA A 127 -7.65 29.83 -5.90
N LEU A 128 -7.55 29.07 -4.80
CA LEU A 128 -7.17 29.58 -3.49
C LEU A 128 -5.81 30.27 -3.54
N ARG A 129 -4.82 29.64 -4.18
CA ARG A 129 -3.48 30.20 -4.34
C ARG A 129 -3.50 31.52 -5.11
N MET A 130 -4.24 31.60 -6.21
CA MET A 130 -4.39 32.85 -6.98
C MET A 130 -5.04 33.96 -6.15
N MET A 131 -6.04 33.64 -5.33
CA MET A 131 -6.72 34.62 -4.47
C MET A 131 -5.79 35.08 -3.34
N ALA A 132 -5.15 34.15 -2.63
CA ALA A 132 -4.26 34.44 -1.52
C ALA A 132 -3.10 35.35 -1.96
N PHE A 133 -2.41 35.02 -3.04
CA PHE A 133 -1.24 35.81 -3.45
C PHE A 133 -1.56 36.99 -4.38
N SER A 134 -2.83 37.43 -4.44
CA SER A 134 -3.24 38.62 -5.18
C SER A 134 -3.06 39.91 -4.35
N ASP A 135 -2.80 41.04 -5.02
CA ASP A 135 -2.67 42.33 -4.34
C ASP A 135 -4.00 42.76 -3.69
N GLY A 136 -3.97 43.07 -2.40
CA GLY A 136 -5.17 43.42 -1.62
C GLY A 136 -6.06 42.23 -1.24
N SER A 137 -5.51 41.00 -1.21
CA SER A 137 -6.23 39.79 -0.78
C SER A 137 -6.89 39.97 0.60
N ASP A 138 -8.20 39.68 0.69
CA ASP A 138 -8.97 39.60 1.95
C ASP A 138 -9.37 38.13 2.20
N VAL A 139 -8.36 37.25 2.13
CA VAL A 139 -8.53 35.80 2.36
C VAL A 139 -8.48 35.55 3.86
N ASP A 140 -9.32 34.63 4.34
CA ASP A 140 -9.33 34.26 5.76
C ASP A 140 -7.94 33.76 6.21
N PRO A 141 -7.48 34.06 7.44
CA PRO A 141 -6.17 33.60 7.92
C PRO A 141 -5.93 32.09 7.76
N SER A 142 -6.95 31.26 7.95
CA SER A 142 -6.82 29.80 7.77
C SER A 142 -6.63 29.38 6.31
N GLU A 143 -7.31 30.07 5.39
CA GLU A 143 -7.17 29.89 3.96
C GLU A 143 -5.81 30.41 3.45
N TRP A 144 -5.30 31.47 4.07
CA TRP A 144 -3.94 31.95 3.83
C TRP A 144 -2.88 30.93 4.25
N GLU A 145 -2.96 30.38 5.46
CA GLU A 145 -2.04 29.35 5.96
C GLU A 145 -2.01 28.13 5.04
N ARG A 146 -3.20 27.70 4.57
CA ARG A 146 -3.36 26.66 3.56
C ARG A 146 -2.64 27.01 2.26
N ALA A 147 -2.83 28.21 1.73
CA ALA A 147 -2.19 28.65 0.50
C ALA A 147 -0.66 28.75 0.63
N GLU A 148 -0.16 29.23 1.77
CA GLU A 148 1.27 29.29 2.10
C GLU A 148 1.89 27.90 2.20
N TRP A 149 1.20 26.95 2.84
CA TRP A 149 1.63 25.56 2.87
C TRP A 149 1.76 24.98 1.46
N ALA A 150 0.78 25.23 0.60
CA ALA A 150 0.79 24.74 -0.78
C ALA A 150 1.94 25.35 -1.58
N GLU A 151 2.20 26.66 -1.45
CA GLU A 151 3.37 27.30 -2.08
C GLU A 151 4.68 26.71 -1.57
N LYS A 152 4.80 26.46 -0.26
CA LYS A 152 5.97 25.81 0.31
C LYS A 152 6.17 24.39 -0.24
N ALA A 153 5.09 23.62 -0.42
CA ALA A 153 5.16 22.30 -1.02
C ALA A 153 5.60 22.36 -2.49
N LEU A 154 5.29 23.44 -3.20
CA LEU A 154 5.71 23.69 -4.59
C LEU A 154 7.16 24.17 -4.69
N GLU A 155 7.72 24.77 -3.64
CA GLU A 155 9.05 25.38 -3.68
C GLU A 155 10.16 24.32 -3.78
N GLY A 156 10.85 24.30 -4.92
CA GLY A 156 11.97 23.37 -5.17
C GLY A 156 11.55 21.95 -5.55
N SER A 157 10.26 21.65 -5.58
CA SER A 157 9.72 20.33 -5.91
C SER A 157 9.50 20.14 -7.41
N LEU A 158 9.72 18.91 -7.91
CA LEU A 158 9.34 18.51 -9.26
C LEU A 158 7.81 18.52 -9.38
N ARG A 159 7.27 19.07 -10.47
CA ARG A 159 5.82 19.20 -10.67
C ARG A 159 5.40 19.13 -12.13
N HIS A 160 4.15 18.77 -12.36
CA HIS A 160 3.51 18.80 -13.67
C HIS A 160 2.06 19.24 -13.57
N GLU A 161 1.62 20.05 -14.53
CA GLU A 161 0.22 20.48 -14.66
C GLU A 161 -0.51 19.51 -15.61
N PHE A 162 -1.54 18.86 -15.08
CA PHE A 162 -2.50 18.05 -15.81
C PHE A 162 -3.83 18.80 -15.93
N SER A 163 -4.77 18.25 -16.71
CA SER A 163 -6.08 18.86 -16.91
C SER A 163 -6.87 19.00 -15.59
N GLY A 164 -6.75 20.17 -14.93
CA GLY A 164 -7.43 20.50 -13.67
C GLY A 164 -6.67 20.12 -12.39
N TYR A 165 -5.44 19.61 -12.50
CA TYR A 165 -4.63 19.20 -11.35
C TYR A 165 -3.18 19.65 -11.50
N THR A 166 -2.54 20.06 -10.41
CA THR A 166 -1.09 20.18 -10.30
C THR A 166 -0.57 19.02 -9.46
N VAL A 167 0.23 18.16 -10.06
CA VAL A 167 0.87 17.02 -9.38
C VAL A 167 2.28 17.42 -9.01
N VAL A 168 2.60 17.30 -7.71
CA VAL A 168 3.89 17.66 -7.13
C VAL A 168 4.53 16.41 -6.56
N SER A 169 5.82 16.20 -6.81
CA SER A 169 6.53 15.05 -6.27
C SER A 169 6.77 15.21 -4.77
N LYS A 170 6.52 14.14 -4.00
CA LYS A 170 6.89 14.07 -2.57
C LYS A 170 8.38 13.73 -2.38
N SER A 171 9.03 13.22 -3.43
CA SER A 171 10.46 12.88 -3.49
C SER A 171 10.95 12.94 -4.93
N ASP A 172 12.21 13.28 -5.17
CA ASP A 172 12.78 13.25 -6.53
C ASP A 172 12.93 11.82 -7.08
N ALA A 173 12.95 10.82 -6.20
CA ALA A 173 13.07 9.43 -6.60
C ALA A 173 11.84 8.99 -7.41
N PHE A 174 12.09 8.27 -8.52
CA PHE A 174 11.07 7.69 -9.39
C PHE A 174 10.16 8.70 -10.10
N TRP A 175 10.42 10.01 -9.99
CA TRP A 175 9.54 11.05 -10.55
C TRP A 175 9.30 10.86 -12.05
N ASP A 176 10.34 10.59 -12.82
CA ASP A 176 10.22 10.41 -14.27
C ASP A 176 9.27 9.25 -14.61
N ALA A 177 9.37 8.13 -13.90
CA ALA A 177 8.49 6.98 -14.11
C ALA A 177 7.03 7.29 -13.70
N VAL A 178 6.84 7.93 -12.55
CA VAL A 178 5.52 8.37 -12.09
C VAL A 178 4.87 9.31 -13.11
N LEU A 179 5.61 10.34 -13.55
CA LEU A 179 5.14 11.33 -14.52
C LEU A 179 4.77 10.67 -15.86
N LEU A 180 5.64 9.81 -16.39
CA LEU A 180 5.37 9.10 -17.64
C LEU A 180 4.11 8.24 -17.57
N VAL A 181 3.89 7.53 -16.45
CA VAL A 181 2.68 6.73 -16.26
C VAL A 181 1.44 7.61 -16.17
N LEU A 182 1.50 8.72 -15.45
CA LEU A 182 0.36 9.64 -15.32
C LEU A 182 -0.02 10.30 -16.65
N LEU A 183 0.97 10.70 -17.47
CA LEU A 183 0.74 11.24 -18.82
C LEU A 183 0.01 10.25 -19.72
N GLU A 184 0.43 8.99 -19.71
CA GLU A 184 -0.21 7.93 -20.50
C GLU A 184 -1.60 7.55 -19.96
N LEU A 185 -1.81 7.65 -18.65
CA LEU A 185 -3.13 7.46 -18.05
C LEU A 185 -4.09 8.60 -18.43
N GLU A 186 -3.63 9.84 -18.49
CA GLU A 186 -4.46 10.99 -18.91
C GLU A 186 -4.93 10.80 -20.36
N ASP A 187 -4.04 10.41 -21.28
CA ASP A 187 -4.37 10.24 -22.69
C ASP A 187 -5.15 8.93 -22.97
N GLY A 188 -4.66 7.79 -22.47
CA GLY A 188 -5.20 6.47 -22.77
C GLY A 188 -6.37 6.03 -21.89
N TYR A 189 -6.46 6.55 -20.67
CA TYR A 189 -7.42 6.11 -19.65
C TYR A 189 -8.03 7.27 -18.84
N PRO A 190 -8.58 8.32 -19.48
CA PRO A 190 -8.96 9.57 -18.81
C PRO A 190 -9.98 9.39 -17.66
N GLY A 191 -10.90 8.43 -17.80
CA GLY A 191 -11.87 8.13 -16.74
C GLY A 191 -11.27 7.42 -15.51
N PHE A 192 -10.17 6.68 -15.69
CA PHE A 192 -9.41 6.10 -14.57
C PHE A 192 -8.52 7.18 -13.95
N PHE A 193 -7.81 7.94 -14.80
CA PHE A 193 -6.94 9.05 -14.38
C PHE A 193 -7.69 10.08 -13.51
N GLY A 194 -8.87 10.54 -13.95
CA GLY A 194 -9.64 11.52 -13.18
C GLY A 194 -10.01 11.03 -11.79
N LYS A 195 -10.43 9.76 -11.65
CA LYS A 195 -10.75 9.17 -10.34
C LYS A 195 -9.51 8.98 -9.47
N LEU A 196 -8.38 8.63 -10.08
CA LEU A 196 -7.09 8.52 -9.39
C LEU A 196 -6.68 9.88 -8.82
N MET A 197 -6.72 10.95 -9.64
CA MET A 197 -6.39 12.31 -9.21
C MET A 197 -7.35 12.81 -8.12
N GLU A 198 -8.66 12.59 -8.26
CA GLU A 198 -9.66 12.92 -7.23
C GLU A 198 -9.39 12.18 -5.91
N GLY A 199 -9.06 10.89 -5.99
CA GLY A 199 -8.69 10.07 -4.84
C GLY A 199 -7.44 10.59 -4.12
N CYS A 200 -6.38 10.89 -4.87
CA CYS A 200 -5.15 11.46 -4.32
C CYS A 200 -5.37 12.85 -3.73
N ALA A 201 -6.06 13.75 -4.42
CA ALA A 201 -6.37 15.10 -3.93
C ALA A 201 -7.15 15.07 -2.61
N ARG A 202 -8.11 14.15 -2.47
CA ARG A 202 -8.86 13.95 -1.23
C ARG A 202 -7.97 13.46 -0.07
N ILE A 203 -7.05 12.53 -0.35
CA ILE A 203 -6.08 12.06 0.67
C ILE A 203 -5.21 13.21 1.13
N ASP A 204 -4.73 14.03 0.20
CA ASP A 204 -3.81 15.13 0.49
C ASP A 204 -4.50 16.30 1.19
N ALA A 205 -5.75 16.63 0.83
CA ALA A 205 -6.53 17.67 1.52
C ALA A 205 -6.63 17.42 3.03
N GLY A 206 -6.86 16.17 3.43
CA GLY A 206 -6.89 15.78 4.86
C GLY A 206 -5.54 15.88 5.57
N GLN A 207 -4.41 15.94 4.85
CA GLN A 207 -3.09 16.19 5.45
C GLN A 207 -2.84 17.69 5.68
N ILE A 208 -3.47 18.54 4.87
CA ILE A 208 -3.24 19.99 4.87
C ILE A 208 -4.09 20.68 5.93
N ASP A 209 -5.32 20.20 6.15
CA ASP A 209 -6.25 20.82 7.09
C ASP A 209 -5.85 20.66 8.57
N GLY A 210 -4.83 19.85 8.88
CA GLY A 210 -4.26 19.69 10.21
C GLY A 210 -5.26 19.11 11.20
N ASP A 211 -5.12 17.83 11.55
CA ASP A 211 -6.03 17.13 12.47
C ASP A 211 -6.20 17.92 13.79
N ASP A 212 -7.34 18.59 13.93
CA ASP A 212 -7.68 19.52 14.99
C ASP A 212 -8.17 18.76 16.22
N GLY A 213 -7.25 17.96 16.78
CA GLY A 213 -7.18 17.72 18.22
C GLY A 213 -8.33 16.94 18.86
N LEU A 214 -8.96 15.99 18.18
CA LEU A 214 -9.95 15.09 18.78
C LEU A 214 -9.67 13.60 18.44
N TYR A 215 -8.89 12.96 19.32
CA TYR A 215 -8.59 11.51 19.43
C TYR A 215 -8.19 10.78 18.14
N GLU A 216 -6.89 10.47 17.99
CA GLU A 216 -6.27 9.39 17.17
C GLU A 216 -7.14 8.83 16.01
N LEU A 217 -7.65 9.70 15.12
CA LEU A 217 -8.29 9.26 13.89
C LEU A 217 -7.18 9.05 12.85
N LEU A 218 -7.23 7.93 12.14
CA LEU A 218 -6.35 7.72 10.99
C LEU A 218 -6.66 8.81 9.97
N THR A 219 -5.61 9.46 9.46
CA THR A 219 -5.74 10.35 8.29
C THR A 219 -6.37 9.57 7.14
N GLU A 220 -7.04 10.25 6.21
CA GLU A 220 -7.68 9.58 5.07
C GLU A 220 -6.70 8.68 4.30
N GLY A 221 -5.43 9.10 4.17
CA GLY A 221 -4.37 8.28 3.59
C GLY A 221 -4.00 7.04 4.41
N GLU A 222 -4.03 7.11 5.74
CA GLU A 222 -3.82 5.93 6.59
C GLU A 222 -5.00 4.96 6.54
N ARG A 223 -6.23 5.49 6.46
CA ARG A 223 -7.45 4.68 6.28
C ARG A 223 -7.39 3.91 4.96
N VAL A 224 -7.09 4.59 3.86
CA VAL A 224 -6.92 3.95 2.54
C VAL A 224 -5.86 2.85 2.59
N MET A 225 -4.69 3.11 3.20
CA MET A 225 -3.66 2.08 3.31
C MET A 225 -4.05 0.90 4.22
N SER A 226 -4.84 1.14 5.27
CA SER A 226 -5.38 0.09 6.12
C SER A 226 -6.37 -0.80 5.36
N ASP A 227 -7.25 -0.19 4.57
CA ASP A 227 -8.21 -0.90 3.72
C ASP A 227 -7.47 -1.76 2.68
N ILE A 228 -6.45 -1.20 2.01
CA ILE A 228 -5.59 -1.93 1.06
C ILE A 228 -4.89 -3.13 1.74
N ALA A 229 -4.35 -2.94 2.94
CA ALA A 229 -3.69 -4.00 3.70
C ALA A 229 -4.67 -5.13 4.07
N ALA A 230 -5.89 -4.77 4.46
CA ALA A 230 -6.94 -5.72 4.80
C ALA A 230 -7.41 -6.52 3.57
N ASP A 231 -7.55 -5.86 2.42
CA ASP A 231 -7.95 -6.51 1.17
C ASP A 231 -6.87 -7.45 0.65
N ARG A 232 -5.60 -7.07 0.78
CA ARG A 232 -4.46 -7.96 0.55
C ARG A 232 -4.53 -9.20 1.42
N GLU A 233 -4.68 -9.03 2.74
CA GLU A 233 -4.72 -10.17 3.65
C GLU A 233 -5.93 -11.08 3.34
N ALA A 234 -7.07 -10.50 2.95
CA ALA A 234 -8.22 -11.27 2.50
C ALA A 234 -7.95 -12.07 1.22
N ARG A 235 -7.14 -11.56 0.28
CA ARG A 235 -6.70 -12.32 -0.91
C ARG A 235 -5.74 -13.45 -0.52
N ARG A 236 -4.71 -13.16 0.27
CA ARG A 236 -3.73 -14.16 0.74
C ARG A 236 -4.39 -15.26 1.57
N ALA A 237 -5.34 -14.92 2.44
CA ALA A 237 -6.10 -15.92 3.20
C ALA A 237 -6.84 -16.94 2.31
N ARG A 238 -7.38 -16.51 1.16
CA ARG A 238 -8.02 -17.43 0.18
C ARG A 238 -7.03 -18.38 -0.47
N GLU A 239 -5.75 -18.03 -0.49
CA GLU A 239 -4.65 -18.86 -1.00
C GLU A 239 -3.98 -19.72 0.09
N GLY A 240 -4.56 -19.72 1.30
CA GLY A 240 -4.09 -20.52 2.43
C GLY A 240 -2.97 -19.88 3.25
N TYR A 241 -2.69 -18.58 3.06
CA TYR A 241 -1.79 -17.86 3.95
C TYR A 241 -2.45 -17.55 5.29
N VAL A 242 -1.60 -17.27 6.28
CA VAL A 242 -1.99 -16.82 7.61
C VAL A 242 -1.30 -15.49 7.87
N ASP A 243 -2.06 -14.51 8.37
CA ASP A 243 -1.52 -13.18 8.65
C ASP A 243 -0.34 -13.26 9.63
N PRO A 244 0.72 -12.44 9.44
CA PRO A 244 1.93 -12.52 10.28
C PRO A 244 1.66 -12.36 11.78
N VAL A 245 0.68 -11.53 12.15
CA VAL A 245 0.35 -11.24 13.55
C VAL A 245 -0.36 -12.43 14.19
N GLY A 246 -1.31 -13.04 13.48
CA GLY A 246 -1.99 -14.26 13.86
C GLY A 246 -1.02 -15.44 14.00
N ALA A 247 -0.09 -15.59 13.05
CA ALA A 247 0.94 -16.61 13.11
C ALA A 247 1.88 -16.41 14.32
N ALA A 248 2.30 -15.19 14.61
CA ALA A 248 3.12 -14.88 15.77
C ALA A 248 2.38 -15.15 17.09
N ALA A 249 1.10 -14.75 17.18
CA ALA A 249 0.26 -15.02 18.34
C ALA A 249 0.07 -16.52 18.56
N PHE A 250 -0.16 -17.29 17.51
CA PHE A 250 -0.25 -18.75 17.56
C PHE A 250 1.05 -19.37 18.08
N LEU A 251 2.20 -19.00 17.53
CA LEU A 251 3.50 -19.53 17.95
C LEU A 251 3.83 -19.16 19.40
N ALA A 252 3.45 -17.95 19.85
CA ALA A 252 3.59 -17.54 21.23
C ALA A 252 2.72 -18.41 22.16
N SER A 253 1.47 -18.66 21.80
CA SER A 253 0.57 -19.55 22.54
C SER A 253 1.06 -20.99 22.58
N ALA A 254 1.54 -21.52 21.45
CA ALA A 254 2.06 -22.89 21.35
C ALA A 254 3.26 -23.12 22.27
N ARG A 255 4.16 -22.13 22.40
CA ARG A 255 5.33 -22.20 23.30
C ARG A 255 4.95 -22.20 24.78
N GLN A 256 3.82 -21.58 25.14
CA GLN A 256 3.36 -21.45 26.51
C GLN A 256 2.38 -22.57 26.92
N TRP A 257 1.92 -23.36 25.95
CA TRP A 257 0.92 -24.39 26.18
C TRP A 257 1.44 -25.53 27.05
N LYS A 258 0.72 -25.82 28.13
CA LYS A 258 0.93 -27.00 28.98
C LYS A 258 -0.30 -27.92 28.88
N PRO A 259 -0.19 -29.12 28.29
CA PRO A 259 -1.30 -30.05 28.25
C PRO A 259 -1.64 -30.54 29.67
N GLY A 260 -2.85 -30.26 30.15
CA GLY A 260 -3.21 -30.59 31.54
C GLY A 260 -4.71 -30.67 31.90
N ARG A 261 -5.65 -30.40 30.99
CA ARG A 261 -7.09 -30.62 31.26
C ARG A 261 -7.78 -31.35 30.10
N PRO A 262 -8.39 -32.54 30.33
CA PRO A 262 -9.23 -33.18 29.34
C PRO A 262 -10.53 -32.39 29.15
N GLY A 263 -10.93 -32.14 27.90
CA GLY A 263 -12.28 -31.72 27.53
C GLY A 263 -12.47 -30.28 27.02
N SER A 264 -11.51 -29.37 27.21
CA SER A 264 -11.59 -27.98 26.74
C SER A 264 -10.26 -27.43 26.21
N ALA A 265 -9.31 -28.33 25.90
CA ALA A 265 -7.95 -27.97 25.49
C ALA A 265 -7.92 -27.14 24.20
N ARG A 266 -8.80 -27.43 23.24
CA ARG A 266 -8.86 -26.72 21.96
C ARG A 266 -9.41 -25.30 22.13
N ASP A 267 -10.53 -25.14 22.82
CA ASP A 267 -11.16 -23.83 23.02
C ASP A 267 -10.29 -22.94 23.90
N ALA A 268 -9.69 -23.50 24.97
CA ALA A 268 -8.74 -22.79 25.81
C ALA A 268 -7.47 -22.36 25.04
N PHE A 269 -6.99 -23.18 24.11
CA PHE A 269 -5.87 -22.80 23.24
C PHE A 269 -6.28 -21.69 22.27
N ALA A 270 -7.44 -21.79 21.64
CA ALA A 270 -7.97 -20.76 20.74
C ALA A 270 -8.19 -19.42 21.45
N ASP A 271 -8.70 -19.43 22.68
CA ASP A 271 -8.85 -18.23 23.52
C ASP A 271 -7.49 -17.62 23.86
N THR A 272 -6.49 -18.45 24.18
CA THR A 272 -5.11 -17.99 24.43
C THR A 272 -4.50 -17.33 23.18
N VAL A 273 -4.74 -17.89 21.98
CA VAL A 273 -4.30 -17.27 20.71
C VAL A 273 -4.99 -15.93 20.51
N ARG A 274 -6.31 -15.84 20.74
CA ARG A 274 -7.07 -14.58 20.62
C ARG A 274 -6.55 -13.52 21.59
N GLU A 275 -6.31 -13.87 22.84
CA GLU A 275 -5.75 -12.96 23.85
C GLU A 275 -4.36 -12.45 23.47
N ASN A 276 -3.48 -13.34 22.99
CA ASN A 276 -2.13 -12.96 22.54
C ASN A 276 -2.18 -12.09 21.28
N TYR A 277 -3.11 -12.35 20.36
CA TYR A 277 -3.36 -11.53 19.19
C TYR A 277 -3.81 -10.11 19.58
N VAL A 278 -4.84 -9.99 20.41
CA VAL A 278 -5.34 -8.69 20.92
C VAL A 278 -4.26 -7.94 21.70
N ARG A 279 -3.48 -8.64 22.52
CA ARG A 279 -2.33 -8.03 23.24
C ARG A 279 -1.30 -7.49 22.26
N SER A 280 -0.98 -8.23 21.19
CA SER A 280 -0.05 -7.79 20.16
C SER A 280 -0.52 -6.49 19.48
N LEU A 281 -1.83 -6.35 19.23
CA LEU A 281 -2.41 -5.13 18.67
C LEU A 281 -2.32 -3.95 19.65
N LYS A 282 -2.67 -4.15 20.93
CA LYS A 282 -2.62 -3.10 21.96
C LYS A 282 -1.21 -2.59 22.23
N ASP A 283 -0.23 -3.48 22.33
CA ASP A 283 1.18 -3.10 22.52
C ASP A 283 1.72 -2.29 21.32
N ARG A 284 1.10 -2.38 20.14
CA ARG A 284 1.46 -1.61 18.94
C ARG A 284 0.80 -0.24 18.92
N ALA A 285 -0.48 -0.14 19.26
CA ALA A 285 -1.16 1.15 19.43
C ALA A 285 -0.41 2.05 20.43
N GLY A 286 0.01 1.49 21.57
CA GLY A 286 0.82 2.23 22.55
C GLY A 286 2.24 2.61 22.12
N ARG A 287 2.79 1.96 21.08
CA ARG A 287 4.10 2.33 20.49
C ARG A 287 3.98 3.39 19.39
N GLY A 288 2.79 3.56 18.79
CA GLY A 288 2.48 4.66 17.86
C GLY A 288 2.31 6.01 18.57
N ALA A 289 1.75 6.02 19.78
CA ALA A 289 1.57 7.23 20.60
C ALA A 289 2.87 7.78 21.23
N GLY A 290 4.03 7.16 20.97
CA GLY A 290 5.30 7.43 21.64
C GLY A 290 6.20 8.45 20.97
N ARG A 291 5.69 9.62 20.56
CA ARG A 291 6.45 10.88 20.37
C ARG A 291 5.54 12.11 20.56
N GLY A 292 4.95 12.23 21.74
CA GLY A 292 4.32 13.45 22.22
C GLY A 292 4.39 13.44 23.74
N GLU A 293 5.22 14.29 24.34
CA GLU A 293 5.25 14.47 25.79
C GLU A 293 3.93 15.07 26.25
N GLY A 294 3.29 14.42 27.23
CA GLY A 294 2.19 14.98 28.01
C GLY A 294 0.96 14.08 28.06
N ALA A 295 0.81 13.31 29.13
CA ALA A 295 -0.41 12.59 29.43
C ALA A 295 -1.50 13.55 29.96
N PRO A 296 -2.77 13.39 29.55
CA PRO A 296 -3.89 13.65 30.44
C PRO A 296 -4.82 12.44 30.58
N GLU A 297 -5.46 12.39 31.75
CA GLU A 297 -6.31 11.31 32.25
C GLU A 297 -7.58 11.06 31.41
N PHE A 298 -7.91 9.78 31.22
CA PHE A 298 -9.08 9.29 30.48
C PHE A 298 -10.33 9.19 31.39
N ARG A 299 -11.43 9.86 31.01
CA ARG A 299 -12.79 9.56 31.50
C ARG A 299 -13.83 9.78 30.39
N GLY A 300 -14.53 8.70 30.00
CA GLY A 300 -15.92 8.81 29.53
C GLY A 300 -16.26 8.22 28.15
N THR A 301 -16.92 7.05 28.20
CA THR A 301 -17.99 6.49 27.33
C THR A 301 -17.92 6.56 25.80
N ALA A 302 -17.83 5.34 25.25
CA ALA A 302 -17.82 4.96 23.84
C ALA A 302 -18.95 5.49 22.96
N SER A 303 -18.62 6.02 21.79
CA SER A 303 -19.60 6.32 20.72
C SER A 303 -19.47 5.36 19.53
N THR A 304 -20.52 5.28 18.71
CA THR A 304 -20.77 4.31 17.61
C THR A 304 -19.62 4.10 16.61
N GLY A 305 -18.67 5.04 16.47
CA GLY A 305 -17.44 4.84 15.68
C GLY A 305 -16.49 3.79 16.27
N GLU A 306 -16.45 3.67 17.60
CA GLU A 306 -15.68 2.65 18.34
C GLU A 306 -16.23 1.23 18.09
N PHE A 307 -17.50 1.14 17.73
CA PHE A 307 -18.13 -0.12 17.35
C PHE A 307 -17.68 -0.58 15.95
N ILE A 308 -17.40 0.32 15.01
CA ILE A 308 -17.05 -0.03 13.62
C ILE A 308 -15.57 -0.42 13.50
N ALA A 309 -14.65 0.32 14.12
CA ALA A 309 -13.23 -0.06 14.22
C ALA A 309 -13.06 -1.37 15.03
N GLY A 310 -13.86 -1.51 16.10
CA GLY A 310 -13.99 -2.77 16.84
C GLY A 310 -14.55 -3.91 15.97
N ILE A 311 -15.54 -3.67 15.11
CA ILE A 311 -16.09 -4.67 14.18
C ILE A 311 -15.07 -5.09 13.11
N ALA A 312 -14.24 -4.19 12.60
CA ALA A 312 -13.19 -4.56 11.65
C ALA A 312 -12.16 -5.51 12.29
N GLN A 313 -11.74 -5.21 13.53
CA GLN A 313 -10.88 -6.07 14.33
C GLN A 313 -11.56 -7.39 14.73
N ILE A 314 -12.86 -7.38 15.07
CA ILE A 314 -13.63 -8.59 15.38
C ILE A 314 -13.83 -9.46 14.14
N ARG A 315 -14.09 -8.89 12.96
CA ARG A 315 -14.22 -9.63 11.70
C ARG A 315 -12.90 -10.24 11.23
N ALA A 316 -11.76 -9.63 11.54
CA ALA A 316 -10.44 -10.20 11.30
C ALA A 316 -10.18 -11.39 12.24
N VAL A 317 -10.53 -11.25 13.53
CA VAL A 317 -10.44 -12.34 14.53
C VAL A 317 -11.41 -13.48 14.21
N GLU A 318 -12.64 -13.20 13.78
CA GLU A 318 -13.62 -14.21 13.39
C GLU A 318 -13.19 -14.96 12.12
N ARG A 319 -12.61 -14.27 11.13
CA ARG A 319 -12.05 -14.89 9.92
C ARG A 319 -10.84 -15.77 10.21
N PHE A 320 -9.93 -15.31 11.08
CA PHE A 320 -8.78 -16.10 11.52
C PHE A 320 -9.19 -17.32 12.36
N VAL A 321 -10.14 -17.17 13.29
CA VAL A 321 -10.64 -18.30 14.09
C VAL A 321 -11.42 -19.29 13.22
N ALA A 322 -12.14 -18.81 12.20
CA ALA A 322 -12.86 -19.65 11.24
C ALA A 322 -11.94 -20.39 10.26
N SER A 323 -10.68 -19.97 10.06
CA SER A 323 -9.70 -20.67 9.21
C SER A 323 -8.90 -21.76 9.95
N LEU A 324 -8.92 -21.77 11.29
CA LEU A 324 -8.31 -22.80 12.14
C LEU A 324 -8.79 -24.27 11.95
N PRO A 325 -10.00 -24.60 11.43
CA PRO A 325 -10.41 -25.99 11.25
C PRO A 325 -9.56 -26.84 10.30
N HIS A 326 -8.72 -26.22 9.45
CA HIS A 326 -7.89 -26.94 8.48
C HIS A 326 -6.47 -27.26 8.96
N LEU A 327 -6.07 -26.79 10.16
CA LEU A 327 -4.69 -26.91 10.67
C LEU A 327 -4.55 -27.82 11.91
N LEU A 328 -5.64 -28.45 12.37
CA LEU A 328 -5.65 -29.33 13.56
C LEU A 328 -6.25 -30.72 13.28
N LEU A 329 -6.09 -31.23 12.05
CA LEU A 329 -6.22 -32.66 11.73
C LEU A 329 -4.86 -33.24 11.36
#